data_AF-A0A3B8VWQ3-F1
#
_entry.id   AF-A0A3B8VWQ3-F1
#
_cell.length_a   1.000
_cell.length_b   1.000
_cell.length_c   1.000
_cell.angle_alpha   90.00
_cell.angle_beta   90.00
_cell.angle_gamma   90.00
#
_symmetry.space_group_name_H-M   'P 1'
#
loop_
_entity.id
_entity.type
_entity.pdbx_description
1 polymer ?
#
loop_
_entity_poly.entity_id
_entity_poly.type
_entity_poly.pdbx_seq_one_letter_code
_entity_poly.pdbx_strand_id
1 'polypeptide(L)' 'GVGNYTEEDVFECARAFTGWTINAKIPRQPYHRFSWSYAFRPEEHDFGQKTFLGHTGNFDGEDIIDIILQQPA' A
#
# COMPACT_ATOMS: atom_id res chain seq x y z
N GLY A 1 -10.50 0.05 15.11
CA GLY A 1 -9.46 -0.59 15.94
C GLY A 1 -9.12 0.32 17.10
N VAL A 2 -8.44 -0.17 18.14
CA VAL A 2 -8.27 0.60 19.39
C VAL A 2 -7.43 1.85 19.17
N GLY A 3 -8.07 3.01 19.29
CA GLY A 3 -7.44 4.31 19.53
C GLY A 3 -7.70 5.37 18.45
N ASN A 4 -7.25 5.13 17.21
CA ASN A 4 -7.02 6.21 16.24
C ASN A 4 -7.52 5.93 14.81
N TYR A 5 -8.18 4.79 14.57
CA TYR A 5 -8.65 4.40 13.23
C TYR A 5 -9.87 3.47 13.30
N THR A 6 -10.71 3.55 12.29
CA THR A 6 -11.94 2.75 12.14
C THR A 6 -11.68 1.45 11.38
N GLU A 7 -12.67 0.56 11.32
CA GLU A 7 -12.59 -0.63 10.44
C GLU A 7 -12.62 -0.22 8.96
N GLU A 8 -13.35 0.85 8.64
CA GLU A 8 -13.39 1.45 7.31
C GLU A 8 -12.00 1.92 6.88
N ASP A 9 -11.24 2.55 7.78
CA ASP A 9 -9.85 2.95 7.50
C ASP A 9 -8.95 1.75 7.16
N VAL A 10 -9.14 0.60 7.82
CA VAL A 10 -8.37 -0.62 7.50
C VAL A 10 -8.75 -1.15 6.12
N PHE A 11 -10.04 -1.16 5.80
CA PHE A 11 -10.56 -1.61 4.52
C PHE A 11 -10.07 -0.71 3.37
N GLU A 12 -10.19 0.60 3.52
CA GLU A 12 -9.78 1.58 2.51
C GLU A 12 -8.26 1.64 2.34
N CYS A 13 -7.49 1.46 3.42
CA CYS A 13 -6.05 1.24 3.36
C CYS A 13 -5.70 -0.01 2.53
N ALA A 14 -6.37 -1.15 2.79
CA ALA A 14 -6.13 -2.37 2.02
C ALA A 14 -6.45 -2.18 0.53
N ARG A 15 -7.50 -1.43 0.20
CA ARG A 15 -7.84 -1.07 -1.20
C ARG A 15 -6.72 -0.25 -1.85
N ALA A 16 -6.14 0.72 -1.15
CA ALA A 16 -5.05 1.53 -1.67
C ALA A 16 -3.75 0.72 -1.94
N PHE A 17 -3.52 -0.35 -1.19
CA PHE A 17 -2.38 -1.26 -1.42
C PHE A 17 -2.60 -2.31 -2.52
N THR A 18 -3.78 -2.37 -3.14
CA THR A 18 -3.98 -3.21 -4.33
C THR A 18 -3.02 -2.76 -5.45
N GLY A 19 -2.58 -3.69 -6.30
CA GLY A 19 -1.56 -3.41 -7.33
C GLY A 19 -0.11 -3.33 -6.81
N TRP A 20 0.13 -3.22 -5.50
CA TRP A 20 1.47 -3.33 -4.94
C TRP A 20 1.90 -4.78 -4.81
N THR A 21 3.02 -5.14 -5.42
CA THR A 21 3.53 -6.50 -5.40
C THR A 21 5.05 -6.54 -5.30
N ILE A 22 5.60 -7.73 -5.08
CA ILE A 22 7.04 -7.98 -5.09
C ILE A 22 7.38 -8.61 -6.43
N ASN A 23 8.43 -8.10 -7.10
CA ASN A 23 8.90 -8.70 -8.34
C ASN A 23 9.34 -10.14 -8.11
N ALA A 24 9.17 -10.96 -9.15
CA ALA A 24 9.58 -12.35 -9.11
C ALA A 24 11.07 -12.45 -8.73
N LYS A 25 11.36 -13.28 -7.72
CA LYS A 25 12.75 -13.65 -7.44
C LYS A 25 13.29 -14.37 -8.66
N ILE A 26 14.34 -13.82 -9.27
CA ILE A 26 15.09 -14.51 -10.30
C ILE A 26 15.64 -15.81 -9.68
N PRO A 27 15.22 -17.01 -10.12
CA PRO A 27 15.73 -18.24 -9.53
C PRO A 27 17.09 -18.60 -10.15
N ARG A 28 17.96 -19.13 -9.28
CA ARG A 28 19.09 -20.03 -9.57
C ARG A 28 20.40 -19.40 -10.02
N GLN A 29 21.02 -18.64 -9.13
CA GLN A 29 22.46 -18.81 -8.91
C GLN A 29 22.74 -19.00 -7.41
N PRO A 30 23.46 -20.07 -7.00
CA PRO A 30 23.53 -20.50 -5.60
C PRO A 30 24.18 -19.51 -4.61
N TYR A 31 24.76 -18.40 -5.08
CA TYR A 31 25.61 -17.53 -4.26
C TYR A 31 25.30 -16.03 -4.32
N HIS A 32 24.22 -15.59 -4.97
CA HIS A 32 23.86 -14.17 -5.02
C HIS A 32 22.71 -13.82 -4.07
N ARG A 33 22.95 -12.87 -3.17
CA ARG A 33 21.87 -12.17 -2.44
C ARG A 33 21.14 -11.31 -3.45
N PHE A 34 19.93 -11.70 -3.84
CA PHE A 34 19.08 -10.86 -4.66
C PHE A 34 18.38 -9.83 -3.78
N SER A 35 18.50 -8.56 -4.15
CA SER A 35 17.71 -7.49 -3.54
C SER A 35 16.24 -7.71 -3.84
N TRP A 36 15.40 -7.56 -2.82
CA TRP A 36 13.97 -7.47 -3.02
C TRP A 36 13.67 -6.18 -3.79
N SER A 37 12.84 -6.27 -4.82
CA SER A 37 12.28 -5.10 -5.50
C SER A 37 10.77 -5.21 -5.46
N TYR A 38 10.13 -4.10 -5.16
CA TYR A 38 8.68 -3.95 -5.27
C TYR A 38 8.33 -3.43 -6.66
N ALA A 39 7.09 -3.65 -7.07
CA ALA A 39 6.52 -3.10 -8.29
C ALA A 39 5.06 -2.73 -8.04
N PHE A 40 4.63 -1.64 -8.66
CA PHE A 40 3.23 -1.26 -8.74
C PHE A 40 2.68 -1.69 -10.10
N ARG A 41 1.55 -2.41 -10.09
CA ARG A 41 0.81 -2.87 -11.27
C ARG A 41 -0.52 -2.11 -11.33
N PRO A 42 -0.63 -1.06 -12.17
CA PRO A 42 -1.85 -0.28 -12.31
C PRO A 42 -3.08 -1.14 -12.58
N GLU A 43 -2.96 -2.18 -13.40
CA GLU A 43 -4.07 -3.08 -13.77
C GLU A 43 -4.63 -3.92 -12.61
N GLU A 44 -3.86 -4.08 -11.53
CA GLU A 44 -4.27 -4.80 -10.31
C GLU A 44 -4.69 -3.82 -9.19
N HIS A 45 -4.63 -2.51 -9.44
CA HIS A 45 -4.98 -1.47 -8.48
C HIS A 45 -6.45 -1.05 -8.61
N ASP A 46 -7.10 -0.90 -7.47
CA ASP A 46 -8.43 -0.31 -7.38
C ASP A 46 -8.33 1.22 -7.45
N PHE A 47 -8.57 1.82 -8.62
CA PHE A 47 -8.63 3.28 -8.79
C PHE A 47 -9.95 3.93 -8.33
N GLY A 48 -10.78 3.20 -7.59
CA GLY A 48 -11.95 3.75 -6.95
C GLY A 48 -11.58 4.82 -5.93
N GLN A 49 -12.51 5.73 -5.68
CA GLN A 49 -12.40 6.69 -4.59
C GLN A 49 -12.37 5.96 -3.24
N LYS A 50 -11.49 6.43 -2.35
CA LYS A 50 -11.22 5.87 -1.02
C LYS A 50 -11.26 6.96 0.02
N THR A 51 -11.66 6.61 1.23
CA THR A 51 -11.63 7.52 2.39
C THR A 51 -10.77 6.90 3.48
N PHE A 52 -9.71 7.60 3.89
CA PHE A 52 -8.78 7.12 4.90
C PHE A 52 -8.39 8.25 5.86
N LEU A 53 -8.61 8.03 7.16
CA LEU A 53 -8.33 8.99 8.24
C LEU A 53 -8.88 10.40 7.98
N GLY A 54 -10.07 10.49 7.35
CA GLY A 54 -10.74 11.76 7.02
C GLY A 54 -10.30 12.41 5.70
N HIS A 55 -9.33 11.83 5.00
CA HIS A 55 -8.97 12.24 3.64
C HIS A 55 -9.74 11.40 2.62
N THR A 56 -10.20 12.01 1.53
CA THR A 56 -10.90 11.30 0.46
C THR A 56 -10.24 11.60 -0.89
N GLY A 57 -9.94 10.56 -1.66
CA GLY A 57 -9.23 10.68 -2.92
C GLY A 57 -9.07 9.34 -3.62
N ASN A 58 -8.45 9.35 -4.80
CA ASN A 58 -8.04 8.12 -5.46
C ASN A 58 -6.64 7.74 -4.99
N PHE A 59 -6.56 7.14 -3.80
CA PHE A 59 -5.30 6.89 -3.12
C PHE A 59 -4.63 5.60 -3.56
N ASP A 60 -3.30 5.63 -3.67
CA ASP A 60 -2.44 4.47 -3.72
C ASP A 60 -1.69 4.22 -2.39
N GLY A 61 -0.81 3.23 -2.37
CA GLY A 61 -0.04 2.86 -1.18
C GLY A 61 0.93 3.95 -0.70
N GLU A 62 1.45 4.80 -1.58
CA GLU A 62 2.32 5.93 -1.20
C GLU A 62 1.49 7.03 -0.53
N ASP A 63 0.32 7.34 -1.09
CA ASP A 63 -0.60 8.33 -0.49
C ASP A 63 -1.01 7.95 0.94
N ILE A 64 -1.29 6.67 1.19
CA ILE A 64 -1.62 6.19 2.54
C ILE A 64 -0.46 6.40 3.51
N ILE A 65 0.77 6.11 3.08
CA ILE A 65 1.97 6.33 3.91
C ILE A 65 2.09 7.82 4.26
N ASP A 66 1.90 8.70 3.28
CA ASP A 66 1.98 10.15 3.50
C ASP A 66 0.89 10.64 4.46
N ILE A 67 -0.34 10.14 4.36
CA ILE A 67 -1.43 10.47 5.30
C ILE A 67 -1.10 10.01 6.73
N ILE A 68 -0.50 8.82 6.88
CA ILE A 68 -0.07 8.32 8.20
C ILE A 68 1.05 9.20 8.77
N LEU A 69 2.02 9.62 7.96
CA LEU A 69 3.13 10.45 8.40
C LEU A 69 2.72 11.86 8.83
N GLN A 70 1.54 12.33 8.41
CA GLN A 70 0.96 13.60 8.85
C GLN A 70 0.29 13.52 10.22
N GLN A 71 0.05 12.32 10.76
CA GLN A 71 -0.56 12.17 12.07
C GLN A 71 0.41 12.60 13.19
N PRO A 72 -0.08 13.31 14.22
CA PRO A 72 0.72 13.60 15.40
C PRO A 72 1.12 12.31 16.13
N ALA A 73 2.34 12.32 16.70
CA ALA A 73 2.91 11.19 17.45
C ALA A 73 2.24 10.96 18.82
#